data_AF-A0AAW3NL45-F1
#
_entry.id   AF-A0AAW3NL45-F1
#
_cell.length_a   1.000
_cell.length_b   1.000
_cell.length_c   1.000
_cell.angle_alpha   90.00
_cell.angle_beta   90.00
_cell.angle_gamma   90.00
#
_symmetry.space_group_name_H-M   'P 1'
#
loop_
_entity.id
_entity.type
_entity.pdbx_description
1 polymer ?
#
loop_
_entity_poly.entity_id
_entity_poly.type
_entity_poly.pdbx_seq_one_letter_code
_entity_poly.pdbx_strand_id
1 'polypeptide(L)'
;MSTAVNGGGTKYFHTNSTQPDSQALGTNAIAVGPAATASGASSIAMGDNANASTGGAVAIGRTAVATGGQSVSIGVANTASGDGAVAIGDPNVATGTGAVALGANNSANGQGAVALGNANVATGTGSLALGNASTAAAGGAIALGANATASNANDVALGSGSVTATASPVGNAPIAGQTYSFAGGLPTSVVSVGAPGAERQIVNVAAGRISATSTDAVNGSQMNAVTQALASLSTSTASALSTTQSGLSSLSTGLSSTNSSVSSLSTGLSTTSSNVSSLSTGLSTSQSGIASLSTGLSTTNDSLASLSTAITSGGIHANSVGGVSVGPGANASGANSTAVGGAASASGANATALGQASNASGDNSTALGQASSASGSGSTAVGQGASAPGDGASAFGQGAIASGTNATALGAHSTASAPNSVAIGANSVASEPNTVSFGSPDHERRLTNVAPGIGGTDAANMNQLRGVQSSVDQAARRAYSGVAAATALTMIPEVDPGKTIAVGIGAGSYQGYSASAIGVSVRFSDNLKAKLGVGMSGQGSTYGGGVSYQW
;
A
#
# COMPACT_ATOMS: atom_id res chain seq x y z
N MET A 1 46.45 -137.14 -55.99
CA MET A 1 47.90 -137.46 -55.97
C MET A 1 48.37 -137.32 -54.53
N SER A 2 48.57 -138.45 -53.85
CA SER A 2 49.14 -138.52 -52.50
C SER A 2 50.60 -138.99 -52.64
N THR A 3 51.51 -138.04 -52.72
CA THR A 3 52.93 -138.27 -52.46
C THR A 3 53.31 -137.27 -51.38
N ALA A 4 53.14 -137.70 -50.13
CA ALA A 4 53.58 -136.95 -48.97
C ALA A 4 55.07 -136.64 -49.14
N VAL A 5 55.41 -135.37 -49.24
CA VAL A 5 56.79 -134.90 -49.08
C VAL A 5 57.11 -135.15 -47.60
N ASN A 6 57.71 -136.30 -47.30
CA ASN A 6 58.09 -136.72 -45.94
C ASN A 6 59.03 -135.68 -45.31
N GLY A 7 58.47 -134.73 -44.56
CA GLY A 7 59.13 -133.89 -43.56
C GLY A 7 60.23 -132.91 -44.01
N GLY A 8 60.80 -133.04 -45.21
CA GLY A 8 61.96 -132.23 -45.64
C GLY A 8 61.65 -130.99 -46.50
N GLY A 9 60.44 -130.91 -47.06
CA GLY A 9 60.10 -129.90 -48.07
C GLY A 9 60.77 -130.10 -49.44
N THR A 10 60.45 -129.22 -50.40
CA THR A 10 61.15 -129.07 -51.68
C THR A 10 62.02 -127.81 -51.65
N LYS A 11 62.89 -127.59 -52.67
CA LYS A 11 63.74 -126.39 -52.77
C LYS A 11 63.00 -125.05 -52.61
N TYR A 12 61.71 -125.01 -52.97
CA TYR A 12 60.89 -123.79 -52.92
C TYR A 12 59.81 -123.81 -51.84
N PHE A 13 59.66 -124.92 -51.09
CA PHE A 13 58.63 -125.08 -50.06
C PHE A 13 59.16 -125.90 -48.88
N HIS A 14 59.36 -125.29 -47.72
CA HIS A 14 59.71 -125.96 -46.47
C HIS A 14 58.59 -125.77 -45.44
N THR A 15 58.27 -126.81 -44.69
CA THR A 15 57.30 -126.78 -43.60
C THR A 15 57.93 -127.38 -42.34
N ASN A 16 57.58 -126.85 -41.16
CA ASN A 16 58.02 -127.38 -39.87
C ASN A 16 56.81 -127.37 -38.92
N SER A 17 56.10 -128.49 -38.81
CA SER A 17 54.94 -128.61 -37.93
C SER A 17 54.72 -130.05 -37.47
N THR A 18 54.18 -130.19 -36.26
CA THR A 18 53.73 -131.45 -35.66
C THR A 18 52.20 -131.58 -35.60
N GLN A 19 51.46 -130.58 -36.11
CA GLN A 19 50.00 -130.56 -36.15
C GLN A 19 49.45 -131.39 -37.34
N PRO A 20 48.12 -131.66 -37.41
CA PRO A 20 47.50 -132.37 -38.53
C PRO A 20 47.83 -131.76 -39.90
N ASP A 21 47.77 -132.58 -40.94
CA ASP A 21 48.01 -132.15 -42.32
C ASP A 21 46.91 -131.19 -42.81
N SER A 22 47.24 -130.42 -43.85
CA SER A 22 46.29 -129.60 -44.59
C SER A 22 45.28 -130.45 -45.38
N GLN A 23 44.06 -129.94 -45.56
CA GLN A 23 42.95 -130.62 -46.23
C GLN A 23 42.35 -129.73 -47.32
N ALA A 24 42.71 -129.99 -48.58
CA ALA A 24 42.05 -129.40 -49.75
C ALA A 24 40.89 -130.32 -50.20
N LEU A 25 39.71 -130.15 -49.59
CA LEU A 25 38.55 -131.03 -49.81
C LEU A 25 37.68 -130.57 -50.98
N GLY A 26 37.66 -129.27 -51.29
CA GLY A 26 36.89 -128.70 -52.39
C GLY A 26 37.52 -128.94 -53.76
N THR A 27 36.69 -129.00 -54.81
CA THR A 27 37.17 -129.07 -56.20
C THR A 27 38.02 -127.84 -56.52
N ASN A 28 39.23 -128.03 -57.06
CA ASN A 28 40.19 -126.95 -57.37
C ASN A 28 40.63 -126.09 -56.15
N ALA A 29 40.54 -126.63 -54.93
CA ALA A 29 40.93 -125.91 -53.72
C ALA A 29 42.45 -125.95 -53.45
N ILE A 30 42.94 -124.95 -52.71
CA ILE A 30 44.33 -124.85 -52.23
C ILE A 30 44.32 -124.87 -50.71
N ALA A 31 45.01 -125.83 -50.08
CA ALA A 31 45.26 -125.84 -48.64
C ALA A 31 46.77 -125.91 -48.38
N VAL A 32 47.31 -124.99 -47.57
CA VAL A 32 48.75 -124.90 -47.25
C VAL A 32 48.94 -124.57 -45.77
N GLY A 33 49.73 -125.36 -45.05
CA GLY A 33 50.02 -125.14 -43.62
C GLY A 33 49.27 -126.10 -42.69
N PRO A 34 49.72 -126.25 -41.43
CA PRO A 34 49.16 -127.23 -40.52
C PRO A 34 47.68 -126.98 -40.23
N ALA A 35 46.89 -128.06 -40.22
CA ALA A 35 45.45 -128.05 -39.97
C ALA A 35 44.62 -127.11 -40.88
N ALA A 36 45.22 -126.57 -41.95
CA ALA A 36 44.52 -125.70 -42.90
C ALA A 36 43.45 -126.51 -43.65
N THR A 37 42.22 -126.00 -43.75
CA THR A 37 41.08 -126.69 -44.38
C THR A 37 40.44 -125.81 -45.45
N ALA A 38 40.46 -126.27 -46.69
CA ALA A 38 39.81 -125.63 -47.84
C ALA A 38 38.70 -126.55 -48.37
N SER A 39 37.49 -126.40 -47.84
CA SER A 39 36.32 -127.26 -48.16
C SER A 39 35.50 -126.76 -49.34
N GLY A 40 35.58 -125.46 -49.66
CA GLY A 40 34.82 -124.86 -50.76
C GLY A 40 35.43 -125.11 -52.14
N ALA A 41 34.60 -125.15 -53.19
CA ALA A 41 35.11 -125.19 -54.57
C ALA A 41 35.92 -123.92 -54.90
N SER A 42 37.08 -124.08 -55.53
CA SER A 42 38.03 -122.99 -55.84
C SER A 42 38.43 -122.13 -54.63
N SER A 43 38.40 -122.71 -53.41
CA SER A 43 38.75 -121.99 -52.18
C SER A 43 40.26 -122.05 -51.88
N ILE A 44 40.74 -121.11 -51.06
CA ILE A 44 42.15 -121.00 -50.66
C ILE A 44 42.21 -120.93 -49.13
N ALA A 45 42.87 -121.90 -48.48
CA ALA A 45 43.21 -121.86 -47.06
C ALA A 45 44.75 -121.94 -46.89
N MET A 46 45.39 -120.87 -46.42
CA MET A 46 46.84 -120.85 -46.24
C MET A 46 47.22 -120.35 -44.84
N GLY A 47 47.84 -121.19 -44.01
CA GLY A 47 48.28 -120.84 -42.65
C GLY A 47 47.84 -121.86 -41.60
N ASP A 48 48.40 -121.74 -40.40
CA ASP A 48 48.08 -122.60 -39.25
C ASP A 48 46.59 -122.50 -38.89
N ASN A 49 45.84 -123.59 -39.02
CA ASN A 49 44.40 -123.67 -38.76
C ASN A 49 43.54 -122.66 -39.56
N ALA A 50 43.98 -122.29 -40.78
CA ALA A 50 43.15 -121.51 -41.70
C ALA A 50 41.96 -122.33 -42.21
N ASN A 51 40.75 -121.76 -42.31
CA ASN A 51 39.54 -122.46 -42.74
C ASN A 51 38.77 -121.67 -43.81
N ALA A 52 38.73 -122.18 -45.04
CA ALA A 52 37.91 -121.68 -46.14
C ALA A 52 36.81 -122.69 -46.49
N SER A 53 35.58 -122.48 -46.00
CA SER A 53 34.53 -123.51 -46.03
C SER A 53 33.62 -123.49 -47.26
N THR A 54 33.55 -122.39 -47.99
CA THR A 54 32.55 -122.13 -49.06
C THR A 54 33.20 -121.79 -50.40
N GLY A 55 32.43 -121.89 -51.49
CA GLY A 55 32.93 -121.67 -52.85
C GLY A 55 33.56 -120.29 -53.03
N GLY A 56 34.77 -120.24 -53.58
CA GLY A 56 35.55 -119.02 -53.82
C GLY A 56 36.06 -118.32 -52.56
N ALA A 57 35.93 -118.91 -51.37
CA ALA A 57 36.40 -118.30 -50.13
C ALA A 57 37.93 -118.33 -50.03
N VAL A 58 38.51 -117.28 -49.43
CA VAL A 58 39.96 -117.10 -49.26
C VAL A 58 40.25 -116.86 -47.77
N ALA A 59 40.89 -117.81 -47.10
CA ALA A 59 41.39 -117.71 -45.74
C ALA A 59 42.93 -117.78 -45.74
N ILE A 60 43.61 -116.69 -45.39
CA ILE A 60 45.08 -116.62 -45.41
C ILE A 60 45.57 -116.09 -44.06
N GLY A 61 46.32 -116.89 -43.32
CA GLY A 61 46.95 -116.55 -42.04
C GLY A 61 46.48 -117.47 -40.91
N ARG A 62 47.09 -117.31 -39.73
CA ARG A 62 46.83 -118.19 -38.59
C ARG A 62 45.40 -118.03 -38.11
N THR A 63 44.66 -119.14 -37.99
CA THR A 63 43.27 -119.20 -37.53
C THR A 63 42.32 -118.28 -38.32
N ALA A 64 42.66 -117.93 -39.57
CA ALA A 64 41.77 -117.16 -40.44
C ALA A 64 40.59 -118.03 -40.88
N VAL A 65 39.37 -117.53 -40.76
CA VAL A 65 38.12 -118.22 -41.06
C VAL A 65 37.36 -117.46 -42.14
N ALA A 66 37.05 -118.11 -43.26
CA ALA A 66 36.25 -117.62 -44.38
C ALA A 66 35.13 -118.62 -44.68
N THR A 67 33.92 -118.37 -44.17
CA THR A 67 32.77 -119.29 -44.25
C THR A 67 31.59 -118.75 -45.04
N GLY A 68 31.62 -117.48 -45.47
CA GLY A 68 30.62 -116.93 -46.40
C GLY A 68 31.00 -117.18 -47.86
N GLY A 69 30.04 -117.29 -48.78
CA GLY A 69 30.34 -117.49 -50.21
C GLY A 69 31.21 -116.37 -50.78
N GLN A 70 32.32 -116.69 -51.46
CA GLN A 70 33.28 -115.71 -51.98
C GLN A 70 33.87 -114.75 -50.91
N SER A 71 33.87 -115.14 -49.63
CA SER A 71 34.41 -114.31 -48.55
C SER A 71 35.95 -114.31 -48.53
N VAL A 72 36.53 -113.25 -47.96
CA VAL A 72 37.98 -113.06 -47.86
C VAL A 72 38.36 -112.79 -46.40
N SER A 73 39.23 -113.60 -45.83
CA SER A 73 39.74 -113.52 -44.47
C SER A 73 41.27 -113.57 -44.51
N ILE A 74 41.97 -112.45 -44.27
CA ILE A 74 43.43 -112.36 -44.41
C ILE A 74 44.07 -111.77 -43.15
N GLY A 75 44.90 -112.55 -42.47
CA GLY A 75 45.64 -112.17 -41.27
C GLY A 75 45.43 -113.17 -40.14
N VAL A 76 45.43 -112.71 -38.90
CA VAL A 76 45.37 -113.58 -37.72
C VAL A 76 43.96 -113.56 -37.13
N ALA A 77 43.39 -114.73 -36.88
CA ALA A 77 42.12 -114.90 -36.17
C ALA A 77 40.93 -114.08 -36.73
N ASN A 78 40.97 -113.71 -38.01
CA ASN A 78 39.87 -113.05 -38.68
C ASN A 78 38.73 -114.04 -38.98
N THR A 79 37.49 -113.56 -38.95
CA THR A 79 36.29 -114.32 -39.28
C THR A 79 35.48 -113.56 -40.32
N ALA A 80 35.42 -114.06 -41.56
CA ALA A 80 34.54 -113.56 -42.61
C ALA A 80 33.45 -114.61 -42.88
N SER A 81 32.25 -114.41 -42.34
CA SER A 81 31.16 -115.39 -42.41
C SER A 81 29.97 -114.95 -43.27
N GLY A 82 29.87 -113.67 -43.61
CA GLY A 82 28.86 -113.19 -44.56
C GLY A 82 29.28 -113.47 -46.01
N ASP A 83 28.30 -113.68 -46.89
CA ASP A 83 28.56 -113.83 -48.33
C ASP A 83 29.22 -112.56 -48.89
N GLY A 84 30.36 -112.70 -49.58
CA GLY A 84 31.16 -111.59 -50.09
C GLY A 84 31.82 -110.72 -49.00
N ALA A 85 31.81 -111.16 -47.73
CA ALA A 85 32.41 -110.40 -46.64
C ALA A 85 33.94 -110.41 -46.70
N VAL A 86 34.57 -109.33 -46.23
CA VAL A 86 36.02 -109.14 -46.22
C VAL A 86 36.48 -108.81 -44.80
N ALA A 87 37.35 -109.64 -44.22
CA ALA A 87 37.99 -109.42 -42.92
C ALA A 87 39.51 -109.46 -43.08
N ILE A 88 40.20 -108.34 -42.82
CA ILE A 88 41.66 -108.24 -43.02
C ILE A 88 42.35 -107.60 -41.81
N GLY A 89 43.37 -108.27 -41.26
CA GLY A 89 44.19 -107.79 -40.12
C GLY A 89 44.22 -108.74 -38.92
N ASP A 90 44.03 -108.26 -37.69
CA ASP A 90 44.15 -109.09 -36.46
C ASP A 90 43.41 -108.53 -35.23
N PRO A 91 42.41 -109.23 -34.67
CA PRO A 91 41.40 -110.06 -35.33
C PRO A 91 40.20 -109.21 -35.77
N ASN A 92 39.56 -109.54 -36.88
CA ASN A 92 38.35 -108.85 -37.36
C ASN A 92 37.21 -109.83 -37.58
N VAL A 93 35.97 -109.38 -37.42
CA VAL A 93 34.75 -110.17 -37.57
C VAL A 93 33.84 -109.47 -38.58
N ALA A 94 33.63 -110.08 -39.74
CA ALA A 94 32.72 -109.62 -40.78
C ALA A 94 31.63 -110.68 -41.03
N THR A 95 30.46 -110.51 -40.41
CA THR A 95 29.36 -111.50 -40.47
C THR A 95 28.21 -111.10 -41.37
N GLY A 96 28.05 -109.81 -41.68
CA GLY A 96 27.04 -109.35 -42.64
C GLY A 96 27.43 -109.69 -44.09
N THR A 97 26.44 -109.96 -44.94
CA THR A 97 26.64 -110.08 -46.40
C THR A 97 27.26 -108.80 -46.94
N GLY A 98 28.36 -108.92 -47.67
CA GLY A 98 29.12 -107.80 -48.24
C GLY A 98 29.77 -106.89 -47.18
N ALA A 99 29.86 -107.31 -45.92
CA ALA A 99 30.47 -106.51 -44.87
C ALA A 99 31.99 -106.45 -45.00
N VAL A 100 32.59 -105.34 -44.58
CA VAL A 100 34.05 -105.12 -44.64
C VAL A 100 34.57 -104.75 -43.26
N ALA A 101 35.49 -105.54 -42.73
CA ALA A 101 36.20 -105.28 -41.48
C ALA A 101 37.72 -105.26 -41.74
N LEU A 102 38.39 -104.12 -41.48
CA LEU A 102 39.81 -103.94 -41.80
C LEU A 102 40.56 -103.28 -40.64
N GLY A 103 41.66 -103.90 -40.20
CA GLY A 103 42.53 -103.41 -39.13
C GLY A 103 42.59 -104.39 -37.96
N ALA A 104 42.26 -103.94 -36.75
CA ALA A 104 42.31 -104.78 -35.55
C ALA A 104 41.01 -104.71 -34.74
N ASN A 105 40.54 -105.83 -34.20
CA ASN A 105 39.36 -105.93 -33.33
C ASN A 105 38.05 -105.35 -33.91
N ASN A 106 37.91 -105.20 -35.24
CA ASN A 106 36.69 -104.63 -35.81
C ASN A 106 35.59 -105.67 -35.98
N SER A 107 34.33 -105.24 -35.84
CA SER A 107 33.15 -106.06 -36.02
C SER A 107 32.16 -105.39 -36.99
N ALA A 108 32.04 -105.94 -38.20
CA ALA A 108 31.07 -105.53 -39.21
C ALA A 108 29.97 -106.62 -39.34
N ASN A 109 28.89 -106.47 -38.58
CA ASN A 109 27.82 -107.47 -38.48
C ASN A 109 26.57 -107.13 -39.29
N GLY A 110 26.38 -105.85 -39.63
CA GLY A 110 25.27 -105.45 -40.49
C GLY A 110 25.50 -105.83 -41.96
N GLN A 111 24.41 -106.06 -42.69
CA GLN A 111 24.48 -106.27 -44.15
C GLN A 111 25.09 -105.03 -44.82
N GLY A 112 26.16 -105.20 -45.60
CA GLY A 112 26.90 -104.10 -46.21
C GLY A 112 27.58 -103.14 -45.23
N ALA A 113 27.77 -103.54 -43.97
CA ALA A 113 28.41 -102.71 -42.96
C ALA A 113 29.92 -102.62 -43.15
N VAL A 114 30.51 -101.49 -42.74
CA VAL A 114 31.94 -101.21 -42.91
C VAL A 114 32.53 -100.80 -41.56
N ALA A 115 33.53 -101.55 -41.08
CA ALA A 115 34.24 -101.28 -39.82
C ALA A 115 35.76 -101.21 -40.07
N LEU A 116 36.34 -100.01 -39.99
CA LEU A 116 37.74 -99.73 -40.37
C LEU A 116 38.53 -99.09 -39.22
N GLY A 117 39.69 -99.67 -38.89
CA GLY A 117 40.62 -99.14 -37.89
C GLY A 117 40.83 -100.09 -36.72
N ASN A 118 40.58 -99.67 -35.49
CA ASN A 118 40.73 -100.51 -34.31
C ASN A 118 39.45 -100.58 -33.44
N ALA A 119 38.99 -101.76 -33.07
CA ALA A 119 37.87 -101.96 -32.14
C ALA A 119 36.52 -101.34 -32.58
N ASN A 120 36.31 -101.12 -33.89
CA ASN A 120 35.07 -100.49 -34.36
C ASN A 120 33.93 -101.50 -34.50
N VAL A 121 32.70 -101.07 -34.27
CA VAL A 121 31.49 -101.91 -34.27
C VAL A 121 30.45 -101.31 -35.21
N ALA A 122 30.20 -101.97 -36.34
CA ALA A 122 29.18 -101.59 -37.32
C ALA A 122 28.12 -102.72 -37.40
N THR A 123 27.04 -102.60 -36.63
CA THR A 123 25.99 -103.63 -36.53
C THR A 123 24.75 -103.30 -37.36
N GLY A 124 24.56 -102.04 -37.74
CA GLY A 124 23.43 -101.64 -38.56
C GLY A 124 23.59 -102.03 -40.03
N THR A 125 22.49 -102.35 -40.70
CA THR A 125 22.48 -102.50 -42.18
C THR A 125 22.98 -101.22 -42.85
N GLY A 126 23.99 -101.35 -43.73
CA GLY A 126 24.61 -100.22 -44.43
C GLY A 126 25.32 -99.21 -43.52
N SER A 127 25.70 -99.61 -42.30
CA SER A 127 26.36 -98.72 -41.34
C SER A 127 27.86 -98.60 -41.58
N LEU A 128 28.45 -97.48 -41.14
CA LEU A 128 29.88 -97.22 -41.23
C LEU A 128 30.45 -96.84 -39.87
N ALA A 129 31.43 -97.60 -39.37
CA ALA A 129 32.23 -97.25 -38.20
C ALA A 129 33.71 -97.13 -38.59
N LEU A 130 34.29 -95.94 -38.49
CA LEU A 130 35.66 -95.65 -38.90
C LEU A 130 36.41 -94.92 -37.79
N GLY A 131 37.52 -95.51 -37.32
CA GLY A 131 38.36 -94.90 -36.29
C GLY A 131 38.87 -95.91 -35.26
N ASN A 132 38.68 -95.58 -33.98
CA ASN A 132 39.09 -96.39 -32.85
C ASN A 132 37.93 -96.51 -31.86
N ALA A 133 37.41 -97.70 -31.60
CA ALA A 133 36.23 -97.90 -30.74
C ALA A 133 34.98 -97.13 -31.19
N SER A 134 34.85 -96.85 -32.49
CA SER A 134 33.65 -96.20 -33.05
C SER A 134 32.51 -97.21 -33.18
N THR A 135 31.28 -96.80 -32.90
CA THR A 135 30.08 -97.67 -32.93
C THR A 135 28.98 -97.09 -33.81
N ALA A 136 28.60 -97.78 -34.87
CA ALA A 136 27.43 -97.48 -35.69
C ALA A 136 26.38 -98.60 -35.52
N ALA A 137 25.46 -98.37 -34.58
CA ALA A 137 24.61 -99.45 -34.05
C ALA A 137 23.35 -99.73 -34.89
N ALA A 138 22.82 -98.71 -35.58
CA ALA A 138 21.54 -98.77 -36.29
C ALA A 138 21.70 -98.66 -37.82
N GLY A 139 20.63 -99.00 -38.55
CA GLY A 139 20.63 -98.98 -40.02
C GLY A 139 20.96 -97.60 -40.59
N GLY A 140 21.87 -97.55 -41.56
CA GLY A 140 22.33 -96.30 -42.19
C GLY A 140 23.11 -95.36 -41.25
N ALA A 141 23.43 -95.78 -40.03
CA ALA A 141 24.18 -94.95 -39.08
C ALA A 141 25.66 -94.83 -39.49
N ILE A 142 26.25 -93.67 -39.24
CA ILE A 142 27.65 -93.37 -39.56
C ILE A 142 28.36 -92.86 -38.29
N ALA A 143 29.43 -93.52 -37.88
CA ALA A 143 30.30 -93.13 -36.77
C ALA A 143 31.73 -92.94 -37.27
N LEU A 144 32.21 -91.69 -37.25
CA LEU A 144 33.50 -91.28 -37.79
C LEU A 144 34.35 -90.62 -36.70
N GLY A 145 35.38 -91.32 -36.22
CA GLY A 145 36.30 -90.82 -35.20
C GLY A 145 36.30 -91.66 -33.93
N ALA A 146 37.39 -91.59 -33.16
CA ALA A 146 37.60 -92.48 -32.02
C ALA A 146 36.50 -92.32 -30.95
N ASN A 147 35.86 -93.40 -30.52
CA ASN A 147 34.73 -93.43 -29.60
C ASN A 147 33.46 -92.71 -30.12
N ALA A 148 33.36 -92.42 -31.42
CA ALA A 148 32.14 -91.89 -32.02
C ALA A 148 31.02 -92.94 -31.94
N THR A 149 29.81 -92.56 -31.54
CA THR A 149 28.68 -93.48 -31.40
C THR A 149 27.42 -92.93 -32.07
N ALA A 150 26.95 -93.64 -33.10
CA ALA A 150 25.71 -93.36 -33.81
C ALA A 150 24.70 -94.49 -33.53
N SER A 151 23.70 -94.20 -32.70
CA SER A 151 22.78 -95.23 -32.15
C SER A 151 21.42 -95.31 -32.82
N ASN A 152 20.98 -94.28 -33.55
CA ASN A 152 19.70 -94.27 -34.24
C ASN A 152 19.86 -94.40 -35.75
N ALA A 153 18.78 -94.78 -36.44
CA ALA A 153 18.82 -94.99 -37.87
C ALA A 153 19.13 -93.69 -38.62
N ASN A 154 20.05 -93.75 -39.59
CA ASN A 154 20.50 -92.61 -40.40
C ASN A 154 21.18 -91.46 -39.62
N ASP A 155 21.59 -91.69 -38.37
CA ASP A 155 22.36 -90.72 -37.61
C ASP A 155 23.81 -90.64 -38.09
N VAL A 156 24.44 -89.49 -37.89
CA VAL A 156 25.86 -89.28 -38.15
C VAL A 156 26.55 -88.74 -36.90
N ALA A 157 27.45 -89.53 -36.29
CA ALA A 157 28.38 -89.08 -35.27
C ALA A 157 29.73 -88.74 -35.90
N LEU A 158 30.12 -87.47 -35.87
CA LEU A 158 31.31 -86.94 -36.53
C LEU A 158 32.31 -86.37 -35.52
N GLY A 159 33.50 -86.95 -35.46
CA GLY A 159 34.57 -86.56 -34.54
C GLY A 159 34.71 -87.51 -33.35
N SER A 160 35.84 -87.42 -32.65
CA SER A 160 36.14 -88.29 -31.52
C SER A 160 35.18 -88.04 -30.35
N GLY A 161 34.62 -89.11 -29.77
CA GLY A 161 33.69 -89.04 -28.65
C GLY A 161 32.34 -88.40 -29.01
N SER A 162 32.05 -88.17 -30.29
CA SER A 162 30.75 -87.63 -30.71
C SER A 162 29.67 -88.69 -30.52
N VAL A 163 28.54 -88.32 -29.92
CA VAL A 163 27.43 -89.24 -29.62
C VAL A 163 26.15 -88.66 -30.18
N THR A 164 25.41 -89.44 -30.95
CA THR A 164 24.10 -89.01 -31.47
C THR A 164 23.00 -89.18 -30.42
N ALA A 165 21.94 -88.39 -30.54
CA ALA A 165 20.74 -88.48 -29.71
C ALA A 165 19.51 -88.63 -30.62
N THR A 166 18.39 -89.06 -30.05
CA THR A 166 17.13 -89.13 -30.80
C THR A 166 16.75 -87.75 -31.35
N ALA A 167 16.33 -87.68 -32.61
CA ALA A 167 15.87 -86.44 -33.23
C ALA A 167 14.69 -85.84 -32.44
N SER A 168 14.81 -84.55 -32.07
CA SER A 168 13.81 -83.84 -31.26
C SER A 168 13.00 -82.85 -32.13
N PRO A 169 11.70 -83.06 -32.33
CA PRO A 169 10.83 -82.10 -33.03
C PRO A 169 10.74 -80.74 -32.35
N VAL A 170 11.00 -79.67 -33.10
CA VAL A 170 10.81 -78.27 -32.65
C VAL A 170 10.19 -77.47 -33.79
N GLY A 171 8.85 -77.45 -33.86
CA GLY A 171 8.12 -76.75 -34.93
C GLY A 171 7.79 -75.29 -34.65
N ASN A 172 7.85 -74.84 -33.40
CA ASN A 172 7.57 -73.47 -33.00
C ASN A 172 8.12 -73.15 -31.59
N ALA A 173 8.19 -71.87 -31.24
CA ALA A 173 8.45 -71.41 -29.88
C ALA A 173 7.71 -70.09 -29.54
N PRO A 174 7.18 -69.93 -28.32
CA PRO A 174 6.68 -68.65 -27.84
C PRO A 174 7.83 -67.76 -27.36
N ILE A 175 7.91 -66.52 -27.86
CA ILE A 175 8.86 -65.49 -27.44
C ILE A 175 8.05 -64.25 -27.05
N ALA A 176 8.14 -63.83 -25.78
CA ALA A 176 7.42 -62.66 -25.25
C ALA A 176 5.90 -62.66 -25.54
N GLY A 177 5.27 -63.84 -25.53
CA GLY A 177 3.83 -64.00 -25.78
C GLY A 177 3.43 -64.23 -27.24
N GLN A 178 4.36 -64.10 -28.20
CA GLN A 178 4.11 -64.37 -29.61
C GLN A 178 4.71 -65.71 -30.04
N THR A 179 3.94 -66.55 -30.74
CA THR A 179 4.42 -67.84 -31.25
C THR A 179 5.06 -67.69 -32.62
N TYR A 180 6.29 -68.19 -32.76
CA TYR A 180 7.05 -68.21 -34.01
C TYR A 180 7.16 -69.64 -34.53
N SER A 181 6.78 -69.88 -35.78
CA SER A 181 6.90 -71.19 -36.44
C SER A 181 8.27 -71.34 -37.11
N PHE A 182 8.80 -72.57 -37.12
CA PHE A 182 10.11 -72.89 -37.70
C PHE A 182 9.99 -73.89 -38.85
N ALA A 183 10.77 -73.68 -39.91
CA ALA A 183 10.95 -74.67 -40.97
C ALA A 183 11.74 -75.87 -40.45
N GLY A 184 11.48 -77.07 -41.00
CA GLY A 184 12.23 -78.28 -40.65
C GLY A 184 11.94 -78.84 -39.25
N GLY A 185 10.82 -78.47 -38.61
CA GLY A 185 10.51 -78.83 -37.22
C GLY A 185 10.26 -80.32 -36.91
N LEU A 186 10.38 -81.22 -37.89
CA LEU A 186 10.20 -82.67 -37.76
C LEU A 186 11.44 -83.43 -38.31
N PRO A 187 12.61 -83.33 -37.68
CA PRO A 187 13.79 -84.06 -38.10
C PRO A 187 13.61 -85.58 -37.89
N THR A 188 14.14 -86.38 -38.82
CA THR A 188 14.10 -87.86 -38.75
C THR A 188 15.39 -88.49 -38.24
N SER A 189 16.51 -87.77 -38.30
CA SER A 189 17.82 -88.15 -37.76
C SER A 189 18.64 -86.91 -37.41
N VAL A 190 19.80 -87.11 -36.78
CA VAL A 190 20.70 -86.00 -36.40
C VAL A 190 22.14 -86.21 -36.86
N VAL A 191 22.83 -85.10 -37.10
CA VAL A 191 24.29 -85.06 -37.18
C VAL A 191 24.82 -84.51 -35.85
N SER A 192 25.59 -85.30 -35.13
CA SER A 192 26.26 -84.88 -33.90
C SER A 192 27.75 -84.66 -34.15
N VAL A 193 28.26 -83.51 -33.73
CA VAL A 193 29.70 -83.16 -33.79
C VAL A 193 30.39 -83.26 -32.42
N GLY A 194 29.69 -83.73 -31.38
CA GLY A 194 30.22 -83.82 -30.02
C GLY A 194 29.32 -84.65 -29.10
N ALA A 195 29.49 -84.47 -27.79
CA ALA A 195 28.63 -85.05 -26.76
C ALA A 195 28.30 -83.97 -25.73
N PRO A 196 27.27 -84.15 -24.88
CA PRO A 196 26.97 -83.19 -23.81
C PRO A 196 28.20 -82.93 -22.93
N GLY A 197 28.60 -81.66 -22.80
CA GLY A 197 29.81 -81.22 -22.09
C GLY A 197 31.11 -81.31 -22.90
N ALA A 198 31.05 -81.80 -24.15
CA ALA A 198 32.16 -81.90 -25.10
C ALA A 198 31.72 -81.44 -26.50
N GLU A 199 31.06 -80.29 -26.56
CA GLU A 199 30.57 -79.67 -27.79
C GLU A 199 31.72 -79.14 -28.65
N ARG A 200 31.50 -79.11 -29.98
CA ARG A 200 32.45 -78.54 -30.93
C ARG A 200 31.86 -77.35 -31.65
N GLN A 201 32.70 -76.36 -31.90
CA GLN A 201 32.37 -75.28 -32.82
C GLN A 201 32.35 -75.80 -34.25
N ILE A 202 31.35 -75.38 -35.02
CA ILE A 202 31.31 -75.56 -36.48
C ILE A 202 31.78 -74.23 -37.08
N VAL A 203 33.01 -74.21 -37.58
CA VAL A 203 33.66 -73.01 -38.13
C VAL A 203 33.53 -72.95 -39.65
N ASN A 204 33.76 -71.77 -40.23
CA ASN A 204 33.65 -71.51 -41.67
C ASN A 204 32.24 -71.72 -42.26
N VAL A 205 31.20 -71.48 -41.44
CA VAL A 205 29.81 -71.49 -41.89
C VAL A 205 29.48 -70.15 -42.55
N ALA A 206 29.23 -70.17 -43.86
CA ALA A 206 28.73 -69.01 -44.60
C ALA A 206 27.36 -68.55 -44.06
N ALA A 207 27.00 -67.29 -44.29
CA ALA A 207 25.71 -66.77 -43.83
C ALA A 207 24.55 -67.52 -44.50
N GLY A 208 23.68 -68.13 -43.70
CA GLY A 208 22.49 -68.84 -44.20
C GLY A 208 21.44 -67.87 -44.73
N ARG A 209 20.54 -68.35 -45.59
CA ARG A 209 19.40 -67.53 -46.03
C ARG A 209 18.48 -67.23 -44.84
N ILE A 210 18.02 -65.99 -44.73
CA ILE A 210 17.06 -65.57 -43.69
C ILE A 210 15.68 -65.48 -44.34
N SER A 211 14.87 -66.54 -44.21
CA SER A 211 13.48 -66.60 -44.68
C SER A 211 12.66 -67.59 -43.86
N ALA A 212 11.32 -67.53 -43.96
CA ALA A 212 10.42 -68.39 -43.19
C ALA A 212 10.52 -69.90 -43.52
N THR A 213 11.10 -70.25 -44.67
CA THR A 213 11.26 -71.64 -45.14
C THR A 213 12.72 -72.11 -45.10
N SER A 214 13.65 -71.27 -44.65
CA SER A 214 15.08 -71.61 -44.62
C SER A 214 15.38 -72.66 -43.56
N THR A 215 16.18 -73.65 -43.92
CA THR A 215 16.77 -74.66 -43.02
C THR A 215 18.30 -74.57 -43.01
N ASP A 216 18.85 -73.43 -43.44
CA ASP A 216 20.29 -73.19 -43.46
C ASP A 216 20.79 -72.90 -42.04
N ALA A 217 22.03 -73.26 -41.73
CA ALA A 217 22.67 -72.87 -40.47
C ALA A 217 22.90 -71.35 -40.40
N VAL A 218 22.75 -70.78 -39.20
CA VAL A 218 23.01 -69.36 -38.93
C VAL A 218 24.41 -69.21 -38.32
N ASN A 219 25.20 -68.26 -38.82
CA ASN A 219 26.52 -67.98 -38.28
C ASN A 219 26.52 -66.78 -37.29
N GLY A 220 27.63 -66.60 -36.56
CA GLY A 220 27.74 -65.54 -35.55
C GLY A 220 27.58 -64.12 -36.10
N SER A 221 27.94 -63.87 -37.37
CA SER A 221 27.80 -62.54 -37.97
C SER A 221 26.33 -62.14 -38.19
N GLN A 222 25.46 -63.11 -38.52
CA GLN A 222 24.03 -62.87 -38.67
C GLN A 222 23.37 -62.56 -37.31
N MET A 223 23.74 -63.31 -36.27
CA MET A 223 23.25 -63.02 -34.91
C MET A 223 23.75 -61.65 -34.42
N ASN A 224 25.02 -61.31 -34.66
CA ASN A 224 25.57 -60.00 -34.33
C ASN A 224 24.88 -58.86 -35.09
N ALA A 225 24.50 -59.06 -36.36
CA ALA A 225 23.72 -58.08 -37.12
C ALA A 225 22.34 -57.82 -36.49
N VAL A 226 21.65 -58.89 -36.03
CA VAL A 226 20.38 -58.76 -35.30
C VAL A 226 20.59 -58.05 -33.96
N THR A 227 21.65 -58.36 -33.20
CA THR A 227 21.98 -57.67 -31.95
C THR A 227 22.25 -56.18 -32.15
N GLN A 228 23.00 -55.82 -33.20
CA GLN A 228 23.25 -54.42 -33.55
C GLN A 228 21.97 -53.68 -33.97
N ALA A 229 21.10 -54.33 -34.73
CA ALA A 229 19.79 -53.77 -35.09
C ALA A 229 18.92 -53.54 -33.84
N LEU A 230 18.92 -54.47 -32.89
CA LEU A 230 18.20 -54.35 -31.62
C LEU A 230 18.77 -53.22 -30.74
N ALA A 231 20.09 -53.10 -30.64
CA ALA A 231 20.75 -52.00 -29.91
C ALA A 231 20.46 -50.63 -30.53
N SER A 232 20.43 -50.56 -31.87
CA SER A 232 20.07 -49.35 -32.61
C SER A 232 18.60 -48.96 -32.38
N LEU A 233 17.70 -49.94 -32.38
CA LEU A 233 16.29 -49.73 -32.05
C LEU A 233 16.14 -49.22 -30.61
N SER A 234 16.79 -49.86 -29.64
CA SER A 234 16.79 -49.44 -28.23
C SER A 234 17.26 -47.99 -28.06
N THR A 235 18.38 -47.63 -28.68
CA THR A 235 18.95 -46.27 -28.62
C THR A 235 18.02 -45.24 -29.27
N SER A 236 17.43 -45.58 -30.41
CA SER A 236 16.48 -44.70 -31.12
C SER A 236 15.22 -44.46 -30.28
N THR A 237 14.66 -45.50 -29.68
CA THR A 237 13.50 -45.40 -28.78
C THR A 237 13.83 -44.55 -27.55
N ALA A 238 14.99 -44.75 -26.92
CA ALA A 238 15.42 -43.96 -25.77
C ALA A 238 15.57 -42.46 -26.13
N SER A 239 16.16 -42.17 -27.29
CA SER A 239 16.36 -40.80 -27.77
C SER A 239 15.03 -40.10 -28.09
N ALA A 240 14.10 -40.80 -28.73
CA ALA A 240 12.76 -40.29 -29.02
C ALA A 240 11.98 -39.99 -27.72
N LEU A 241 12.08 -40.88 -26.72
CA LEU A 241 11.45 -40.67 -25.41
C LEU A 241 12.07 -39.48 -24.66
N SER A 242 13.39 -39.34 -24.69
CA SER A 242 14.11 -38.20 -24.09
C SER A 242 13.72 -36.86 -24.73
N THR A 243 13.60 -36.82 -26.05
CA THR A 243 13.15 -35.63 -26.80
C THR A 243 11.71 -35.27 -26.41
N THR A 244 10.83 -36.26 -26.35
CA THR A 244 9.43 -36.08 -25.93
C THR A 244 9.35 -35.54 -24.50
N GLN A 245 10.14 -36.09 -23.57
CA GLN A 245 10.19 -35.63 -22.18
C GLN A 245 10.70 -34.18 -22.06
N SER A 246 11.70 -33.81 -22.87
CA SER A 246 12.24 -32.45 -22.94
C SER A 246 11.21 -31.46 -23.51
N GLY A 247 10.48 -31.88 -24.55
CA GLY A 247 9.36 -31.13 -25.11
C GLY A 247 8.25 -30.89 -24.09
N LEU A 248 7.86 -31.92 -23.33
CA LEU A 248 6.88 -31.81 -22.26
C LEU A 248 7.34 -30.87 -21.13
N SER A 249 8.63 -30.92 -20.77
CA SER A 249 9.22 -30.03 -19.76
C SER A 249 9.28 -28.57 -20.24
N SER A 250 9.56 -28.35 -21.53
CA SER A 250 9.51 -27.01 -22.13
C SER A 250 8.08 -26.49 -22.17
N LEU A 251 7.11 -27.33 -22.51
CA LEU A 251 5.70 -26.96 -22.48
C LEU A 251 5.22 -26.63 -21.06
N SER A 252 5.66 -27.37 -20.04
CA SER A 252 5.30 -27.09 -18.64
C SER A 252 5.86 -25.73 -18.18
N THR A 253 7.14 -25.44 -18.46
CA THR A 253 7.74 -24.12 -18.15
C THR A 253 7.07 -22.97 -18.90
N GLY A 254 6.71 -23.18 -20.18
CA GLY A 254 5.96 -22.21 -20.99
C GLY A 254 4.57 -21.93 -20.42
N LEU A 255 3.86 -22.96 -19.95
CA LEU A 255 2.56 -22.81 -19.31
C LEU A 255 2.66 -22.12 -17.95
N SER A 256 3.68 -22.43 -17.13
CA SER A 256 3.95 -21.72 -15.86
C SER A 256 4.26 -20.24 -16.06
N SER A 257 4.99 -19.90 -17.12
CA SER A 257 5.29 -18.50 -17.48
C SER A 257 4.01 -17.77 -17.91
N THR A 258 3.19 -18.40 -18.76
CA THR A 258 1.86 -17.87 -19.13
C THR A 258 0.98 -17.64 -17.90
N ASN A 259 0.93 -18.59 -16.98
CA ASN A 259 0.16 -18.47 -15.74
C ASN A 259 0.65 -17.28 -14.87
N SER A 260 1.97 -17.07 -14.79
CA SER A 260 2.56 -15.95 -14.05
C SER A 260 2.22 -14.60 -14.69
N SER A 261 2.23 -14.51 -16.03
CA SER A 261 1.82 -13.32 -16.76
C SER A 261 0.32 -13.02 -16.56
N VAL A 262 -0.54 -14.04 -16.60
CA VAL A 262 -1.98 -13.90 -16.32
C VAL A 262 -2.20 -13.43 -14.88
N SER A 263 -1.47 -13.99 -13.91
CA SER A 263 -1.54 -13.55 -12.51
C SER A 263 -1.05 -12.11 -12.32
N SER A 264 -0.01 -11.69 -13.05
CA SER A 264 0.50 -10.31 -12.99
C SER A 264 -0.52 -9.34 -13.58
N LEU A 265 -1.14 -9.72 -14.71
CA LEU A 265 -2.19 -8.93 -15.35
C LEU A 265 -3.43 -8.83 -14.46
N SER A 266 -3.82 -9.89 -13.76
CA SER A 266 -4.94 -9.86 -12.83
C SER A 266 -4.67 -8.91 -11.67
N THR A 267 -3.47 -8.94 -11.06
CA THR A 267 -3.08 -7.94 -10.05
C THR A 267 -3.06 -6.53 -10.61
N GLY A 268 -2.55 -6.33 -11.83
CA GLY A 268 -2.56 -5.02 -12.50
C GLY A 268 -3.98 -4.48 -12.71
N LEU A 269 -4.92 -5.33 -13.13
CA LEU A 269 -6.32 -4.96 -13.27
C LEU A 269 -6.98 -4.66 -11.92
N SER A 270 -6.68 -5.42 -10.87
CA SER A 270 -7.16 -5.14 -9.51
C SER A 270 -6.66 -3.78 -9.01
N THR A 271 -5.39 -3.45 -9.18
CA THR A 271 -4.87 -2.12 -8.80
C THR A 271 -5.52 -0.99 -9.58
N THR A 272 -5.75 -1.19 -10.88
CA THR A 272 -6.48 -0.23 -11.72
C THR A 272 -7.92 -0.04 -11.21
N SER A 273 -8.59 -1.13 -10.86
CA SER A 273 -9.94 -1.08 -10.28
C SER A 273 -9.95 -0.32 -8.95
N SER A 274 -9.01 -0.58 -8.05
CA SER A 274 -8.87 0.16 -6.78
C SER A 274 -8.57 1.65 -6.98
N ASN A 275 -7.74 2.00 -7.97
CA ASN A 275 -7.47 3.39 -8.31
C ASN A 275 -8.73 4.10 -8.83
N VAL A 276 -9.53 3.42 -9.67
CA VAL A 276 -10.82 3.96 -10.13
C VAL A 276 -11.80 4.13 -8.97
N SER A 277 -11.87 3.20 -8.02
CA SER A 277 -12.68 3.35 -6.80
C SER A 277 -12.19 4.48 -5.89
N SER A 278 -10.88 4.69 -5.80
CA SER A 278 -10.29 5.80 -5.03
C SER A 278 -10.57 7.15 -5.71
N LEU A 279 -10.51 7.18 -7.05
CA LEU A 279 -10.87 8.37 -7.81
C LEU A 279 -12.38 8.68 -7.70
N SER A 280 -13.24 7.66 -7.72
CA SER A 280 -14.69 7.86 -7.58
C SER A 280 -15.04 8.41 -6.19
N THR A 281 -14.43 7.87 -5.13
CA THR A 281 -14.57 8.42 -3.77
C THR A 281 -13.98 9.82 -3.64
N GLY A 282 -12.84 10.10 -4.26
CA GLY A 282 -12.25 11.44 -4.36
C GLY A 282 -13.15 12.45 -5.09
N LEU A 283 -13.83 12.03 -6.15
CA LEU A 283 -14.79 12.85 -6.87
C LEU A 283 -16.07 13.09 -6.03
N SER A 284 -16.58 12.06 -5.35
CA SER A 284 -17.73 12.19 -4.45
C SER A 284 -17.45 13.16 -3.30
N THR A 285 -16.27 13.08 -2.67
CA THR A 285 -15.87 14.02 -1.61
C THR A 285 -15.73 15.44 -2.14
N SER A 286 -15.16 15.63 -3.33
CA SER A 286 -15.09 16.93 -3.99
C SER A 286 -16.48 17.50 -4.29
N GLN A 287 -17.42 16.67 -4.76
CA GLN A 287 -18.81 17.05 -5.01
C GLN A 287 -19.52 17.47 -3.70
N SER A 288 -19.30 16.74 -2.60
CA SER A 288 -19.81 17.13 -1.28
C SER A 288 -19.20 18.45 -0.81
N GLY A 289 -17.89 18.67 -1.01
CA GLY A 289 -17.22 19.93 -0.68
C GLY A 289 -17.78 21.11 -1.46
N ILE A 290 -18.05 20.95 -2.76
CA ILE A 290 -18.71 21.96 -3.60
C ILE A 290 -20.13 22.25 -3.09
N ALA A 291 -20.88 21.23 -2.68
CA ALA A 291 -22.21 21.40 -2.10
C ALA A 291 -22.17 22.12 -0.74
N SER A 292 -21.19 21.82 0.11
CA SER A 292 -20.99 22.56 1.36
C SER A 292 -20.62 24.02 1.09
N LEU A 293 -19.74 24.28 0.12
CA LEU A 293 -19.39 25.65 -0.26
C LEU A 293 -20.59 26.41 -0.83
N SER A 294 -21.46 25.76 -1.62
CA SER A 294 -22.67 26.41 -2.12
C SER A 294 -23.65 26.77 -1.00
N THR A 295 -23.83 25.89 0.00
CA THR A 295 -24.62 26.21 1.20
C THR A 295 -23.98 27.31 2.05
N GLY A 296 -22.65 27.30 2.21
CA GLY A 296 -21.90 28.37 2.90
C GLY A 296 -22.02 29.72 2.21
N LEU A 297 -22.01 29.74 0.88
CA LEU A 297 -22.20 30.97 0.12
C LEU A 297 -23.66 31.47 0.21
N SER A 298 -24.65 30.58 0.17
CA SER A 298 -26.06 30.94 0.37
C SER A 298 -26.29 31.58 1.75
N THR A 299 -25.76 30.97 2.82
CA THR A 299 -25.88 31.51 4.18
C THR A 299 -25.18 32.87 4.34
N THR A 300 -24.04 33.06 3.67
CA THR A 300 -23.37 34.37 3.60
C THR A 300 -24.25 35.40 2.89
N ASN A 301 -24.87 35.03 1.78
CA ASN A 301 -25.78 35.88 1.03
C ASN A 301 -27.03 36.26 1.86
N ASP A 302 -27.61 35.31 2.59
CA ASP A 302 -28.75 35.53 3.47
C ASP A 302 -28.39 36.45 4.66
N SER A 303 -27.19 36.28 5.22
CA SER A 303 -26.67 37.14 6.30
C SER A 303 -26.47 38.58 5.82
N LEU A 304 -25.96 38.76 4.59
CA LEU A 304 -25.79 40.08 3.98
C LEU A 304 -27.14 40.74 3.67
N ALA A 305 -28.13 39.96 3.20
CA ALA A 305 -29.50 40.43 2.99
C ALA A 305 -30.19 40.82 4.31
N SER A 306 -29.92 40.09 5.39
CA SER A 306 -30.41 40.41 6.74
C SER A 306 -29.76 41.69 7.29
N LEU A 307 -28.47 41.90 7.04
CA LEU A 307 -27.77 43.13 7.42
C LEU A 307 -28.27 44.34 6.62
N SER A 308 -28.48 44.20 5.31
CA SER A 308 -29.00 45.28 4.47
C SER A 308 -30.42 45.68 4.86
N THR A 309 -31.27 44.72 5.20
CA THR A 309 -32.61 44.99 5.75
C THR A 309 -32.54 45.61 7.15
N ALA A 310 -31.62 45.19 8.03
CA ALA A 310 -31.44 45.81 9.35
C ALA A 310 -30.97 47.27 9.27
N ILE A 311 -30.07 47.62 8.35
CA ILE A 311 -29.62 49.02 8.14
C ILE A 311 -30.76 49.87 7.57
N THR A 312 -31.51 49.32 6.61
CA THR A 312 -32.62 50.04 5.96
C THR A 312 -33.83 50.21 6.90
N SER A 313 -34.14 49.21 7.72
CA SER A 313 -35.26 49.26 8.69
C SER A 313 -34.89 49.92 10.02
N GLY A 314 -33.60 49.94 10.39
CA GLY A 314 -33.06 50.62 11.58
C GLY A 314 -33.04 52.16 11.48
N GLY A 315 -33.46 52.72 10.35
CA GLY A 315 -33.72 54.15 10.18
C GLY A 315 -32.47 55.02 10.11
N ILE A 316 -31.33 54.49 9.66
CA ILE A 316 -30.12 55.30 9.39
C ILE A 316 -30.18 55.78 7.94
N HIS A 317 -30.55 57.04 7.71
CA HIS A 317 -30.59 57.63 6.37
C HIS A 317 -29.58 58.78 6.30
N ALA A 318 -28.60 58.67 5.41
CA ALA A 318 -27.82 59.82 4.95
C ALA A 318 -28.48 60.36 3.67
N ASN A 319 -28.89 61.62 3.67
CA ASN A 319 -29.56 62.22 2.52
C ASN A 319 -28.60 63.01 1.63
N SER A 320 -29.09 63.44 0.47
CA SER A 320 -28.32 64.15 -0.56
C SER A 320 -27.91 65.58 -0.19
N VAL A 321 -28.37 66.13 0.94
CA VAL A 321 -28.02 67.47 1.44
C VAL A 321 -27.05 67.43 2.64
N GLY A 322 -26.41 66.27 2.87
CA GLY A 322 -25.45 66.08 3.97
C GLY A 322 -26.10 65.88 5.34
N GLY A 323 -27.41 65.63 5.38
CA GLY A 323 -28.15 65.34 6.61
C GLY A 323 -28.05 63.88 7.04
N VAL A 324 -28.01 63.64 8.35
CA VAL A 324 -28.00 62.30 8.95
C VAL A 324 -29.23 62.12 9.83
N SER A 325 -30.09 61.16 9.50
CA SER A 325 -31.18 60.74 10.37
C SER A 325 -30.97 59.31 10.90
N VAL A 326 -31.26 59.09 12.18
CA VAL A 326 -31.13 57.79 12.86
C VAL A 326 -32.35 57.53 13.73
N GLY A 327 -33.16 56.54 13.34
CA GLY A 327 -34.35 56.08 14.06
C GLY A 327 -35.63 56.16 13.22
N PRO A 328 -36.70 55.44 13.61
CA PRO A 328 -37.93 55.40 12.85
C PRO A 328 -38.58 56.79 12.78
N GLY A 329 -38.78 57.28 11.56
CA GLY A 329 -39.35 58.61 11.30
C GLY A 329 -38.43 59.79 11.60
N ALA A 330 -37.16 59.57 11.94
CA ALA A 330 -36.20 60.65 12.08
C ALA A 330 -35.96 61.35 10.73
N ASN A 331 -36.04 62.67 10.70
CA ASN A 331 -35.95 63.47 9.47
C ASN A 331 -34.95 64.63 9.64
N ALA A 332 -33.79 64.50 9.03
CA ALA A 332 -32.75 65.53 8.96
C ALA A 332 -32.85 66.25 7.60
N SER A 333 -33.92 67.02 7.37
CA SER A 333 -34.20 67.62 6.07
C SER A 333 -33.43 68.93 5.80
N GLY A 334 -32.85 69.56 6.82
CA GLY A 334 -31.98 70.72 6.65
C GLY A 334 -30.61 70.33 6.08
N ALA A 335 -29.95 71.25 5.37
CA ALA A 335 -28.57 71.03 4.93
C ALA A 335 -27.64 70.84 6.14
N ASN A 336 -26.76 69.83 6.10
CA ASN A 336 -25.85 69.47 7.20
C ASN A 336 -26.55 69.23 8.56
N SER A 337 -27.83 68.86 8.55
CA SER A 337 -28.60 68.64 9.78
C SER A 337 -28.41 67.24 10.36
N THR A 338 -28.64 67.08 11.66
CA THR A 338 -28.56 65.77 12.34
C THR A 338 -29.83 65.53 13.15
N ALA A 339 -30.55 64.45 12.89
CA ALA A 339 -31.78 64.06 13.59
C ALA A 339 -31.65 62.64 14.15
N VAL A 340 -31.52 62.48 15.46
CA VAL A 340 -31.30 61.17 16.09
C VAL A 340 -32.36 60.92 17.17
N GLY A 341 -33.16 59.87 16.97
CA GLY A 341 -34.29 59.50 17.82
C GLY A 341 -35.58 59.31 17.02
N GLY A 342 -36.51 58.49 17.52
CA GLY A 342 -37.80 58.28 16.86
C GLY A 342 -38.55 59.59 16.64
N ALA A 343 -38.92 59.89 15.40
CA ALA A 343 -39.54 61.16 14.99
C ALA A 343 -38.74 62.44 15.33
N ALA A 344 -37.43 62.36 15.55
CA ALA A 344 -36.59 63.55 15.66
C ALA A 344 -36.60 64.33 14.33
N SER A 345 -36.74 65.65 14.37
CA SER A 345 -36.81 66.51 13.18
C SER A 345 -35.78 67.61 13.28
N ALA A 346 -34.81 67.61 12.36
CA ALA A 346 -33.85 68.70 12.20
C ALA A 346 -34.06 69.31 10.80
N SER A 347 -34.95 70.29 10.73
CA SER A 347 -35.37 70.89 9.45
C SER A 347 -34.66 72.19 9.10
N GLY A 348 -34.06 72.88 10.08
CA GLY A 348 -33.22 74.05 9.83
C GLY A 348 -31.84 73.69 9.27
N ALA A 349 -31.22 74.61 8.54
CA ALA A 349 -29.84 74.44 8.09
C ALA A 349 -28.88 74.36 9.29
N ASN A 350 -27.94 73.42 9.26
CA ASN A 350 -27.01 73.12 10.36
C ASN A 350 -27.70 72.80 11.71
N ALA A 351 -28.97 72.39 11.69
CA ALA A 351 -29.73 72.11 12.90
C ALA A 351 -29.38 70.72 13.47
N THR A 352 -29.42 70.60 14.80
CA THR A 352 -29.19 69.33 15.49
C THR A 352 -30.36 69.01 16.42
N ALA A 353 -31.06 67.92 16.15
CA ALA A 353 -32.16 67.38 16.96
C ALA A 353 -31.76 66.00 17.52
N LEU A 354 -31.58 65.90 18.84
CA LEU A 354 -31.21 64.66 19.51
C LEU A 354 -32.22 64.33 20.64
N GLY A 355 -33.05 63.32 20.41
CA GLY A 355 -34.11 62.88 21.31
C GLY A 355 -35.37 62.42 20.56
N GLN A 356 -36.18 61.55 21.19
CA GLN A 356 -37.48 61.18 20.62
C GLN A 356 -38.35 62.45 20.51
N ALA A 357 -38.88 62.72 19.30
CA ALA A 357 -39.63 63.92 18.97
C ALA A 357 -38.91 65.26 19.26
N SER A 358 -37.57 65.28 19.35
CA SER A 358 -36.83 66.54 19.39
C SER A 358 -37.00 67.29 18.06
N ASN A 359 -37.23 68.60 18.10
CA ASN A 359 -37.47 69.43 16.93
C ASN A 359 -36.51 70.63 16.90
N ALA A 360 -35.52 70.60 16.01
CA ALA A 360 -34.61 71.69 15.73
C ALA A 360 -34.97 72.29 14.36
N SER A 361 -35.94 73.22 14.36
CA SER A 361 -36.51 73.75 13.12
C SER A 361 -35.98 75.13 12.74
N GLY A 362 -35.27 75.81 13.64
CA GLY A 362 -34.56 77.05 13.31
C GLY A 362 -33.22 76.78 12.63
N ASP A 363 -32.75 77.70 11.79
CA ASP A 363 -31.38 77.63 11.28
C ASP A 363 -30.37 77.75 12.43
N ASN A 364 -29.28 76.97 12.38
CA ASN A 364 -28.28 76.85 13.44
C ASN A 364 -28.86 76.45 14.81
N SER A 365 -30.06 75.88 14.87
CA SER A 365 -30.72 75.52 16.12
C SER A 365 -30.21 74.19 16.68
N THR A 366 -30.27 74.04 17.99
CA THR A 366 -29.92 72.80 18.68
C THR A 366 -31.00 72.42 19.69
N ALA A 367 -31.66 71.28 19.46
CA ALA A 367 -32.66 70.71 20.34
C ALA A 367 -32.15 69.37 20.90
N LEU A 368 -31.82 69.34 22.19
CA LEU A 368 -31.23 68.19 22.89
C LEU A 368 -32.14 67.76 24.05
N GLY A 369 -32.88 66.67 23.86
CA GLY A 369 -33.81 66.11 24.84
C GLY A 369 -35.07 65.53 24.20
N GLN A 370 -35.75 64.61 24.90
CA GLN A 370 -37.06 64.14 24.44
C GLN A 370 -38.03 65.33 24.37
N ALA A 371 -38.69 65.49 23.22
CA ALA A 371 -39.58 66.62 22.92
C ALA A 371 -38.98 68.03 23.13
N SER A 372 -37.65 68.18 23.13
CA SER A 372 -37.03 69.51 23.12
C SER A 372 -37.33 70.22 21.80
N SER A 373 -37.64 71.51 21.83
CA SER A 373 -37.96 72.31 20.64
C SER A 373 -37.12 73.57 20.57
N ALA A 374 -36.23 73.65 19.58
CA ALA A 374 -35.44 74.85 19.26
C ALA A 374 -35.93 75.37 17.89
N SER A 375 -36.91 76.26 17.91
CA SER A 375 -37.58 76.73 16.69
C SER A 375 -37.19 78.13 16.27
N GLY A 376 -36.55 78.93 17.14
CA GLY A 376 -35.96 80.21 16.76
C GLY A 376 -34.63 80.03 16.00
N SER A 377 -34.26 81.00 15.17
CA SER A 377 -32.94 81.01 14.53
C SER A 377 -31.84 81.18 15.59
N GLY A 378 -30.78 80.36 15.51
CA GLY A 378 -29.70 80.33 16.51
C GLY A 378 -30.15 79.90 17.91
N SER A 379 -31.34 79.31 18.05
CA SER A 379 -31.90 78.92 19.34
C SER A 379 -31.29 77.61 19.87
N THR A 380 -31.23 77.49 21.19
CA THR A 380 -30.73 76.27 21.85
C THR A 380 -31.72 75.84 22.93
N ALA A 381 -32.22 74.62 22.83
CA ALA A 381 -33.10 74.01 23.83
C ALA A 381 -32.47 72.70 24.33
N VAL A 382 -32.02 72.67 25.58
CA VAL A 382 -31.37 71.51 26.20
C VAL A 382 -32.13 71.08 27.45
N GLY A 383 -32.68 69.87 27.42
CA GLY A 383 -33.53 69.29 28.47
C GLY A 383 -34.81 68.69 27.89
N GLN A 384 -35.38 67.70 28.58
CA GLN A 384 -36.67 67.14 28.18
C GLN A 384 -37.74 68.24 28.18
N GLY A 385 -38.44 68.39 27.05
CA GLY A 385 -39.45 69.45 26.87
C GLY A 385 -38.91 70.88 26.97
N ALA A 386 -37.58 71.10 26.92
CA ALA A 386 -37.03 72.46 26.84
C ALA A 386 -37.48 73.12 25.53
N SER A 387 -37.86 74.38 25.58
CA SER A 387 -38.45 75.10 24.44
C SER A 387 -37.80 76.47 24.28
N ALA A 388 -37.12 76.68 23.17
CA ALA A 388 -36.50 77.95 22.80
C ALA A 388 -37.10 78.47 21.48
N PRO A 389 -38.35 78.98 21.48
CA PRO A 389 -38.98 79.47 20.27
C PRO A 389 -38.56 80.89 19.86
N GLY A 390 -37.91 81.66 20.75
CA GLY A 390 -37.37 82.97 20.40
C GLY A 390 -36.08 82.88 19.58
N ASP A 391 -35.88 83.80 18.64
CA ASP A 391 -34.59 83.94 17.95
C ASP A 391 -33.48 84.27 18.95
N GLY A 392 -32.32 83.61 18.83
CA GLY A 392 -31.21 83.73 19.78
C GLY A 392 -31.53 83.24 21.19
N ALA A 393 -32.68 82.60 21.42
CA ALA A 393 -33.10 82.19 22.75
C ALA A 393 -32.39 80.90 23.21
N SER A 394 -32.13 80.81 24.50
CA SER A 394 -31.47 79.65 25.12
C SER A 394 -32.26 79.15 26.31
N ALA A 395 -32.80 77.93 26.21
CA ALA A 395 -33.51 77.24 27.28
C ALA A 395 -32.69 76.05 27.76
N PHE A 396 -32.26 76.06 29.03
CA PHE A 396 -31.47 74.99 29.63
C PHE A 396 -32.12 74.48 30.92
N GLY A 397 -32.54 73.23 30.90
CA GLY A 397 -33.26 72.57 31.99
C GLY A 397 -34.53 71.89 31.49
N GLN A 398 -34.99 70.87 32.21
CA GLN A 398 -36.25 70.18 31.88
C GLN A 398 -37.42 71.17 31.93
N GLY A 399 -38.20 71.24 30.86
CA GLY A 399 -39.31 72.17 30.70
C GLY A 399 -38.94 73.65 30.78
N ALA A 400 -37.67 74.03 30.60
CA ALA A 400 -37.27 75.42 30.52
C ALA A 400 -37.83 76.07 29.25
N ILE A 401 -38.33 77.30 29.33
CA ILE A 401 -38.98 78.01 28.22
C ILE A 401 -38.30 79.37 28.04
N ALA A 402 -37.62 79.56 26.92
CA ALA A 402 -37.04 80.84 26.52
C ALA A 402 -37.79 81.36 25.28
N SER A 403 -38.93 82.03 25.51
CA SER A 403 -39.82 82.46 24.44
C SER A 403 -39.60 83.90 23.97
N GLY A 404 -38.91 84.73 24.75
CA GLY A 404 -38.49 86.06 24.29
C GLY A 404 -37.33 85.98 23.30
N THR A 405 -37.24 86.92 22.36
CA THR A 405 -36.03 87.10 21.53
C THR A 405 -34.83 87.39 22.42
N ASN A 406 -33.71 86.70 22.19
CA ASN A 406 -32.49 86.73 23.01
C ASN A 406 -32.73 86.41 24.49
N ALA A 407 -33.84 85.74 24.83
CA ALA A 407 -34.13 85.38 26.20
C ALA A 407 -33.31 84.16 26.63
N THR A 408 -32.93 84.11 27.90
CA THR A 408 -32.20 82.97 28.47
C THR A 408 -32.93 82.43 29.69
N ALA A 409 -33.41 81.19 29.61
CA ALA A 409 -34.04 80.46 30.70
C ALA A 409 -33.06 79.40 31.22
N LEU A 410 -32.50 79.61 32.41
CA LEU A 410 -31.47 78.76 33.01
C LEU A 410 -31.99 78.10 34.30
N GLY A 411 -32.48 76.87 34.20
CA GLY A 411 -33.04 76.08 35.30
C GLY A 411 -34.30 75.31 34.88
N ALA A 412 -34.60 74.20 35.55
CA ALA A 412 -35.82 73.43 35.28
C ALA A 412 -37.08 74.30 35.47
N HIS A 413 -37.97 74.27 34.48
CA HIS A 413 -39.19 75.08 34.43
C HIS A 413 -38.97 76.60 34.55
N SER A 414 -37.74 77.08 34.33
CA SER A 414 -37.51 78.52 34.22
C SER A 414 -38.20 79.05 32.96
N THR A 415 -38.81 80.23 33.05
CA THR A 415 -39.53 80.86 31.94
C THR A 415 -38.99 82.27 31.72
N ALA A 416 -38.26 82.48 30.63
CA ALA A 416 -37.82 83.80 30.18
C ALA A 416 -38.70 84.22 29.00
N SER A 417 -39.78 84.95 29.29
CA SER A 417 -40.82 85.27 28.32
C SER A 417 -40.68 86.66 27.69
N ALA A 418 -39.98 87.58 28.36
CA ALA A 418 -39.76 88.92 27.83
C ALA A 418 -38.49 89.01 26.94
N PRO A 419 -38.45 89.93 25.96
CA PRO A 419 -37.26 90.14 25.14
C PRO A 419 -36.03 90.52 25.97
N ASN A 420 -34.87 89.94 25.61
CA ASN A 420 -33.58 90.19 26.27
C ASN A 420 -33.64 90.01 27.80
N SER A 421 -34.47 89.07 28.27
CA SER A 421 -34.63 88.77 29.69
C SER A 421 -33.94 87.47 30.06
N VAL A 422 -33.52 87.36 31.32
CA VAL A 422 -32.86 86.17 31.85
C VAL A 422 -33.61 85.68 33.08
N ALA A 423 -34.08 84.43 33.05
CA ALA A 423 -34.65 83.76 34.22
C ALA A 423 -33.59 82.79 34.79
N ILE A 424 -33.06 83.08 35.98
CA ILE A 424 -31.98 82.31 36.61
C ILE A 424 -32.48 81.53 37.81
N GLY A 425 -32.43 80.21 37.71
CA GLY A 425 -32.84 79.25 38.74
C GLY A 425 -34.14 78.54 38.39
N ALA A 426 -34.38 77.37 39.00
CA ALA A 426 -35.60 76.60 38.75
C ALA A 426 -36.86 77.40 39.06
N ASN A 427 -37.89 77.28 38.20
CA ASN A 427 -39.17 77.99 38.28
C ASN A 427 -39.08 79.53 38.24
N SER A 428 -37.93 80.11 37.90
CA SER A 428 -37.81 81.57 37.82
C SER A 428 -38.57 82.09 36.61
N VAL A 429 -39.17 83.26 36.74
CA VAL A 429 -39.96 83.89 35.69
C VAL A 429 -39.39 85.27 35.41
N ALA A 430 -38.91 85.49 34.19
CA ALA A 430 -38.50 86.80 33.68
C ALA A 430 -39.55 87.30 32.69
N SER A 431 -40.46 88.13 33.18
CA SER A 431 -41.60 88.67 32.43
C SER A 431 -41.45 90.15 32.06
N GLU A 432 -40.32 90.78 32.38
CA GLU A 432 -40.02 92.17 32.05
C GLU A 432 -38.82 92.27 31.08
N PRO A 433 -38.89 93.10 30.02
CA PRO A 433 -37.81 93.23 29.06
C PRO A 433 -36.52 93.78 29.71
N ASN A 434 -35.36 93.32 29.25
CA ASN A 434 -34.04 93.78 29.74
C ASN A 434 -33.82 93.58 31.25
N THR A 435 -34.39 92.51 31.81
CA THR A 435 -34.24 92.20 33.24
C THR A 435 -33.57 90.84 33.45
N VAL A 436 -32.96 90.69 34.63
CA VAL A 436 -32.58 89.39 35.16
C VAL A 436 -33.48 89.09 36.34
N SER A 437 -34.35 88.11 36.18
CA SER A 437 -35.17 87.60 37.27
C SER A 437 -34.47 86.44 37.96
N PHE A 438 -34.30 86.57 39.27
CA PHE A 438 -33.74 85.53 40.13
C PHE A 438 -34.83 84.73 40.86
N GLY A 439 -36.09 84.84 40.47
CA GLY A 439 -37.21 84.21 41.16
C GLY A 439 -38.54 84.47 40.45
N SER A 440 -39.59 84.62 41.23
CA SER A 440 -40.90 85.11 40.80
C SER A 440 -41.52 85.87 41.98
N PRO A 441 -42.63 86.59 41.79
CA PRO A 441 -43.36 87.18 42.92
C PRO A 441 -43.59 86.15 44.03
N ASP A 442 -43.34 86.55 45.28
CA ASP A 442 -43.41 85.75 46.51
C ASP A 442 -42.41 84.58 46.60
N HIS A 443 -41.47 84.51 45.64
CA HIS A 443 -40.41 83.50 45.57
C HIS A 443 -39.07 84.18 45.26
N GLU A 444 -38.81 85.32 45.91
CA GLU A 444 -37.59 86.08 45.73
C GLU A 444 -36.38 85.31 46.27
N ARG A 445 -35.28 85.36 45.51
CA ARG A 445 -34.00 84.83 45.99
C ARG A 445 -33.16 85.96 46.54
N ARG A 446 -32.66 85.78 47.76
CA ARG A 446 -31.68 86.69 48.33
C ARG A 446 -30.38 86.59 47.53
N LEU A 447 -29.97 87.70 46.94
CA LEU A 447 -28.63 87.84 46.37
C LEU A 447 -27.62 87.97 47.51
N THR A 448 -26.63 87.09 47.53
CA THR A 448 -25.55 87.07 48.52
C THR A 448 -24.20 87.24 47.84
N ASN A 449 -23.17 87.62 48.59
CA ASN A 449 -21.84 87.94 48.06
C ASN A 449 -21.83 89.13 47.07
N VAL A 450 -22.62 90.16 47.35
CA VAL A 450 -22.67 91.40 46.56
C VAL A 450 -21.67 92.42 47.15
N ALA A 451 -20.59 92.68 46.41
CA ALA A 451 -19.62 93.71 46.75
C ALA A 451 -20.26 95.12 46.72
N PRO A 452 -19.68 96.13 47.42
CA PRO A 452 -20.24 97.48 47.42
C PRO A 452 -20.24 98.08 46.01
N GLY A 453 -21.38 98.62 45.58
CA GLY A 453 -21.50 99.27 44.28
C GLY A 453 -20.72 100.59 44.22
N ILE A 454 -20.03 100.85 43.11
CA ILE A 454 -19.22 102.07 42.92
C ILE A 454 -19.89 102.99 41.90
N GLY A 455 -20.42 102.42 40.81
CA GLY A 455 -21.14 103.13 39.75
C GLY A 455 -22.64 103.31 40.05
N GLY A 456 -23.28 104.24 39.34
CA GLY A 456 -24.70 104.57 39.54
C GLY A 456 -25.69 103.44 39.20
N THR A 457 -25.25 102.43 38.44
CA THR A 457 -26.03 101.24 38.05
C THR A 457 -25.63 99.98 38.80
N ASP A 458 -24.72 100.08 39.76
CA ASP A 458 -24.31 98.94 40.58
C ASP A 458 -25.35 98.70 41.68
N ALA A 459 -25.50 97.44 42.10
CA ALA A 459 -26.34 97.11 43.23
C ALA A 459 -25.73 97.67 44.53
N ALA A 460 -26.46 98.54 45.23
CA ALA A 460 -26.07 99.00 46.56
C ALA A 460 -26.24 97.86 47.58
N ASN A 461 -25.20 97.60 48.38
CA ASN A 461 -25.29 96.58 49.42
C ASN A 461 -25.65 97.18 50.80
N MET A 462 -25.99 96.31 51.75
CA MET A 462 -26.47 96.73 53.08
C MET A 462 -25.44 97.53 53.89
N ASN A 463 -24.14 97.40 53.60
CA ASN A 463 -23.11 98.20 54.27
C ASN A 463 -23.13 99.66 53.81
N GLN A 464 -23.38 99.91 52.52
CA GLN A 464 -23.48 101.27 51.97
C GLN A 464 -24.71 102.01 52.50
N LEU A 465 -25.86 101.33 52.58
CA LEU A 465 -27.09 101.91 53.13
C LEU A 465 -26.94 102.27 54.62
N ARG A 466 -26.27 101.41 55.40
CA ARG A 466 -25.93 101.70 56.81
C ARG A 466 -24.95 102.87 56.96
N GLY A 467 -24.04 103.07 56.01
CA GLY A 467 -23.13 104.22 55.97
C GLY A 467 -23.85 105.56 55.81
N VAL A 468 -24.89 105.61 54.97
CA VAL A 468 -25.74 106.80 54.80
C VAL A 468 -26.52 107.12 56.08
N GLN A 469 -27.09 106.11 56.74
CA GLN A 469 -27.82 106.26 58.00
C GLN A 469 -26.97 106.95 59.09
N SER A 470 -25.69 106.57 59.21
CA SER A 470 -24.79 107.11 60.25
C SER A 470 -24.43 108.59 60.06
N SER A 471 -24.37 109.07 58.82
CA SER A 471 -24.04 110.47 58.51
C SER A 471 -25.16 111.44 58.91
N VAL A 472 -26.42 111.01 58.79
CA VAL A 472 -27.61 111.83 59.14
C VAL A 472 -27.66 112.11 60.65
N ASP A 473 -27.31 111.14 61.50
CA ASP A 473 -27.35 111.27 62.96
C ASP A 473 -26.26 112.21 63.53
N GLN A 474 -25.18 112.47 62.79
CA GLN A 474 -24.10 113.36 63.25
C GLN A 474 -24.40 114.84 62.96
N ALA A 475 -25.10 115.13 61.86
CA ALA A 475 -25.46 116.50 61.49
C ALA A 475 -26.43 117.15 62.51
N ALA A 476 -27.41 116.39 63.01
CA ALA A 476 -28.37 116.88 64.00
C ALA A 476 -27.70 117.32 65.31
N ARG A 477 -26.65 116.61 65.75
CA ARG A 477 -25.95 116.88 67.03
C ARG A 477 -25.17 118.20 67.03
N ARG A 478 -24.51 118.56 65.92
CA ARG A 478 -23.73 119.81 65.83
C ARG A 478 -24.60 121.06 65.87
N ALA A 479 -25.76 121.04 65.21
CA ALA A 479 -26.65 122.20 65.13
C ALA A 479 -27.20 122.66 66.50
N TYR A 480 -27.59 121.74 67.38
CA TYR A 480 -28.16 122.09 68.69
C TYR A 480 -27.15 122.70 69.66
N SER A 481 -25.88 122.27 69.59
CA SER A 481 -24.81 122.80 70.44
C SER A 481 -24.41 124.25 70.12
N GLY A 482 -24.48 124.65 68.84
CA GLY A 482 -24.10 126.00 68.41
C GLY A 482 -25.03 127.10 68.92
N VAL A 483 -26.33 126.80 69.06
CA VAL A 483 -27.34 127.76 69.54
C VAL A 483 -27.14 128.09 71.02
N ALA A 484 -26.83 127.09 71.86
CA ALA A 484 -26.59 127.29 73.29
C ALA A 484 -25.42 128.25 73.56
N ALA A 485 -24.35 128.18 72.75
CA ALA A 485 -23.16 129.01 72.87
C ALA A 485 -23.37 130.47 72.48
N ALA A 486 -24.25 130.76 71.52
CA ALA A 486 -24.60 132.14 71.15
C ALA A 486 -25.35 132.86 72.28
N THR A 487 -26.24 132.17 72.99
CA THR A 487 -26.99 132.73 74.13
C THR A 487 -26.08 133.11 75.31
N ALA A 488 -25.01 132.35 75.51
CA ALA A 488 -24.03 132.62 76.57
C ALA A 488 -23.26 133.93 76.34
N LEU A 489 -22.99 134.31 75.08
CA LEU A 489 -22.21 135.52 74.74
C LEU A 489 -22.92 136.83 75.11
N THR A 490 -24.25 136.90 75.02
CA THR A 490 -24.99 138.15 75.22
C THR A 490 -25.05 138.58 76.68
N MET A 491 -24.80 137.65 77.61
CA MET A 491 -24.84 137.85 79.05
C MET A 491 -23.55 138.48 79.63
N ILE A 492 -22.54 138.76 78.80
CA ILE A 492 -21.26 139.32 79.25
C ILE A 492 -21.44 140.80 79.63
N PRO A 493 -21.07 141.23 80.86
CA PRO A 493 -21.25 142.59 81.36
C PRO A 493 -20.43 143.67 80.61
N GLU A 494 -20.91 144.91 80.68
CA GLU A 494 -20.29 146.09 80.04
C GLU A 494 -19.27 146.81 80.92
N VAL A 495 -18.37 147.57 80.28
CA VAL A 495 -17.38 148.40 80.97
C VAL A 495 -18.04 149.57 81.74
N ASP A 496 -17.53 149.89 82.93
CA ASP A 496 -17.98 150.98 83.84
C ASP A 496 -17.41 152.38 83.52
N PRO A 497 -18.18 153.49 83.68
CA PRO A 497 -17.77 154.87 83.34
C PRO A 497 -16.40 155.26 83.92
N GLY A 498 -15.55 155.90 83.11
CA GLY A 498 -14.17 156.25 83.48
C GLY A 498 -13.12 155.15 83.29
N LYS A 499 -13.51 153.90 83.00
CA LYS A 499 -12.58 152.80 82.60
C LYS A 499 -12.74 152.39 81.14
N THR A 500 -11.67 151.85 80.55
CA THR A 500 -11.58 151.55 79.10
C THR A 500 -11.89 150.09 78.74
N ILE A 501 -11.72 149.12 79.65
CA ILE A 501 -11.86 147.67 79.37
C ILE A 501 -12.52 146.95 80.55
N ALA A 502 -13.40 145.97 80.28
CA ALA A 502 -13.91 144.99 81.24
C ALA A 502 -13.95 143.59 80.62
N VAL A 503 -13.81 142.57 81.45
CA VAL A 503 -13.89 141.15 81.06
C VAL A 503 -14.99 140.51 81.89
N GLY A 504 -15.85 139.73 81.25
CA GLY A 504 -16.96 139.06 81.91
C GLY A 504 -17.24 137.69 81.33
N ILE A 505 -18.01 136.91 82.09
CA ILE A 505 -18.40 135.55 81.74
C ILE A 505 -19.93 135.49 81.71
N GLY A 506 -20.50 134.93 80.65
CA GLY A 506 -21.92 134.62 80.50
C GLY A 506 -22.16 133.12 80.37
N ALA A 507 -23.39 132.66 80.63
CA ALA A 507 -23.75 131.25 80.47
C ALA A 507 -25.14 131.10 79.83
N GLY A 508 -25.36 130.04 79.05
CA GLY A 508 -26.61 129.77 78.32
C GLY A 508 -26.82 128.28 77.98
N SER A 509 -28.06 127.87 77.64
CA SER A 509 -28.41 126.48 77.28
C SER A 509 -29.53 126.38 76.22
N TYR A 510 -29.59 125.27 75.45
CA TYR A 510 -30.62 124.95 74.45
C TYR A 510 -30.77 123.42 74.22
N GLN A 511 -32.00 122.88 74.32
CA GLN A 511 -32.35 121.46 74.05
C GLN A 511 -31.42 120.39 74.71
N GLY A 512 -31.04 120.61 75.97
CA GLY A 512 -30.16 119.71 76.72
C GLY A 512 -28.66 119.97 76.54
N TYR A 513 -28.28 120.93 75.70
CA TYR A 513 -26.89 121.36 75.50
C TYR A 513 -26.64 122.68 76.26
N SER A 514 -25.52 122.78 76.96
CA SER A 514 -25.11 123.95 77.75
C SER A 514 -23.83 124.57 77.21
N ALA A 515 -23.67 125.88 77.41
CA ALA A 515 -22.50 126.62 76.99
C ALA A 515 -22.18 127.80 77.92
N SER A 516 -20.90 128.17 77.96
CA SER A 516 -20.37 129.27 78.76
C SER A 516 -19.55 130.17 77.85
N ALA A 517 -19.68 131.48 77.98
CA ALA A 517 -18.98 132.44 77.15
C ALA A 517 -18.09 133.33 77.99
N ILE A 518 -16.90 133.62 77.47
CA ILE A 518 -15.99 134.61 78.03
C ILE A 518 -15.83 135.69 76.99
N GLY A 519 -15.87 136.94 77.41
CA GLY A 519 -15.61 138.03 76.49
C GLY A 519 -15.19 139.31 77.15
N VAL A 520 -14.68 140.17 76.28
CA VAL A 520 -14.09 141.46 76.61
C VAL A 520 -15.02 142.52 76.05
N SER A 521 -15.40 143.46 76.91
CA SER A 521 -16.03 144.70 76.51
C SER A 521 -15.00 145.83 76.57
N VAL A 522 -15.00 146.71 75.56
CA VAL A 522 -14.05 147.83 75.41
C VAL A 522 -14.84 149.10 75.16
N ARG A 523 -14.51 150.19 75.86
CA ARG A 523 -15.07 151.52 75.62
C ARG A 523 -14.07 152.38 74.84
N PHE A 524 -14.52 152.93 73.72
CA PHE A 524 -13.72 153.80 72.85
C PHE A 524 -14.00 155.29 73.10
N SER A 525 -15.25 155.63 73.45
CA SER A 525 -15.68 156.95 73.90
C SER A 525 -16.85 156.76 74.88
N ASP A 526 -17.30 157.81 75.57
CA ASP A 526 -18.44 157.71 76.51
C ASP A 526 -19.68 157.03 75.89
N ASN A 527 -19.80 157.15 74.57
CA ASN A 527 -20.92 156.69 73.77
C ASN A 527 -20.61 155.48 72.89
N LEU A 528 -19.39 154.94 72.85
CA LEU A 528 -19.05 153.80 71.98
C LEU A 528 -18.40 152.66 72.76
N LYS A 529 -18.99 151.46 72.70
CA LYS A 529 -18.52 150.22 73.30
C LYS A 529 -18.46 149.10 72.25
N ALA A 530 -17.55 148.14 72.39
CA ALA A 530 -17.59 146.88 71.65
C ALA A 530 -17.47 145.69 72.60
N LYS A 531 -18.08 144.57 72.23
CA LYS A 531 -17.97 143.29 72.91
C LYS A 531 -17.44 142.23 71.94
N LEU A 532 -16.50 141.44 72.40
CA LEU A 532 -16.00 140.26 71.72
C LEU A 532 -16.05 139.11 72.70
N GLY A 533 -16.68 138.00 72.32
CA GLY A 533 -16.79 136.83 73.17
C GLY A 533 -16.62 135.53 72.40
N VAL A 534 -16.29 134.49 73.14
CA VAL A 534 -16.27 133.11 72.65
C VAL A 534 -17.14 132.29 73.59
N GLY A 535 -18.14 131.61 73.03
CA GLY A 535 -19.06 130.70 73.70
C GLY A 535 -18.57 129.29 73.50
N MET A 536 -18.33 128.56 74.56
CA MET A 536 -17.82 127.20 74.56
C MET A 536 -18.93 126.26 75.03
N SER A 537 -19.23 125.24 74.21
CA SER A 537 -20.07 124.10 74.56
C SER A 537 -19.27 122.80 74.47
N GLY A 538 -19.78 121.69 75.03
CA GLY A 538 -19.10 120.39 74.95
C GLY A 538 -18.89 119.82 73.55
N GLN A 539 -19.43 120.44 72.48
CA GLN A 539 -19.34 119.98 71.09
C GLN A 539 -18.63 120.97 70.15
N GLY A 540 -18.18 122.12 70.66
CA GLY A 540 -17.47 123.13 69.86
C GLY A 540 -17.51 124.54 70.46
N SER A 541 -16.72 125.44 69.88
CA SER A 541 -16.67 126.86 70.24
C SER A 541 -17.37 127.71 69.18
N THR A 542 -18.15 128.68 69.63
CA THR A 542 -18.87 129.65 68.81
C THR A 542 -18.29 131.04 69.11
N TYR A 543 -17.96 131.79 68.07
CA TYR A 543 -17.34 133.11 68.19
C TYR A 543 -18.37 134.19 67.84
N GLY A 544 -18.36 135.31 68.57
CA GLY A 544 -19.26 136.42 68.28
C GLY A 544 -18.71 137.74 68.77
N GLY A 545 -18.84 138.77 67.96
CA GLY A 545 -18.48 140.14 68.29
C GLY A 545 -19.63 141.08 67.95
N GLY A 546 -19.78 142.15 68.72
CA GLY A 546 -20.81 143.16 68.52
C GLY A 546 -20.30 144.53 68.95
N VAL A 547 -20.72 145.57 68.26
CA VAL A 547 -20.39 146.96 68.59
C VAL A 547 -21.68 147.65 68.99
N SER A 548 -21.66 148.41 70.08
CA SER A 548 -22.80 149.17 70.57
C SER A 548 -22.42 150.64 70.72
N TYR A 549 -23.29 151.52 70.23
CA TYR A 549 -23.17 152.97 70.36
C TYR A 549 -24.39 153.48 71.14
N GLN A 550 -24.19 154.35 72.11
CA GLN A 550 -25.20 154.88 73.00
C GLN A 550 -25.18 156.40 72.86
N TRP A 551 -26.24 157.00 72.32
CA TRP A 551 -26.36 158.44 72.11
C TRP A 551 -26.76 159.20 73.37
#